data_AF-A0A937JR21-F1
#
_entry.id   AF-A0A937JR21-F1
#
_cell.length_a   1.000
_cell.length_b   1.000
_cell.length_c   1.000
_cell.angle_alpha   90.00
_cell.angle_beta   90.00
_cell.angle_gamma   90.00
#
_symmetry.space_group_name_H-M   'P 1'
#
loop_
_entity.id
_entity.type
_entity.pdbx_description
1 polymer ?
#
loop_
_entity_poly.entity_id
_entity_poly.type
_entity_poly.pdbx_seq_one_letter_code
_entity_poly.pdbx_strand_id
1 'polypeptide(L)'
;MTADAVGAVEIGGALARLRRATGLPVAFGGLVESGRPQIRISELSGTTTAALHSLAVTSGSGLGGKAVALARPCAVADYSSSRQISHEYDVPVAAEGIRSVLAVPVVVRRRVRGVLYGALRSARPLGDRTLGAAVAAARDVEQALVVRDEAQGLLAAVRPEPAGTGRGAPWEQVREAHAALRALASRITDPGLQAELLAACGLLTATPRAGGVTLAPRELDVLSWVAAGSTNAAVAERLGLRPETVKGYLRSAMRKLGAHTRGEAVTAARRAGLLP
;
A
#
# COMPACT_ATOMS: atom_id res chain seq x y z
N MET A 1 0.32 -6.38 8.33
CA MET A 1 1.08 -5.20 8.79
C MET A 1 1.69 -4.54 7.57
N THR A 2 1.29 -3.30 7.28
CA THR A 2 1.73 -2.54 6.09
C THR A 2 3.18 -2.06 6.24
N ALA A 3 3.88 -1.86 5.13
CA ALA A 3 5.27 -1.38 5.12
C ALA A 3 5.45 -0.05 5.87
N ASP A 4 4.42 0.79 5.88
CA ASP A 4 4.40 2.07 6.59
C ASP A 4 4.39 1.93 8.12
N ALA A 5 3.77 0.87 8.66
CA ALA A 5 3.66 0.67 10.11
C ALA A 5 5.00 0.30 10.77
N VAL A 6 5.89 -0.36 10.03
CA VAL A 6 7.21 -0.77 10.56
C VAL A 6 8.24 0.34 10.43
N GLY A 7 8.19 1.10 9.33
CA GLY A 7 9.02 2.29 9.19
C GLY A 7 8.67 3.39 10.22
N ALA A 8 7.40 3.46 10.63
CA ALA A 8 6.98 4.31 11.75
C ALA A 8 7.66 3.92 13.07
N VAL A 9 7.79 2.63 13.38
CA VAL A 9 8.48 2.15 14.60
C VAL A 9 9.97 2.52 14.59
N GLU A 10 10.63 2.41 13.45
CA GLU A 10 12.05 2.76 13.28
C GLU A 10 12.27 4.26 13.48
N ILE A 11 11.37 5.11 12.94
CA ILE A 11 11.36 6.56 13.20
C ILE A 11 11.10 6.84 14.69
N GLY A 12 10.10 6.23 15.30
CA GLY A 12 9.76 6.47 16.71
C GLY A 12 10.95 6.19 17.64
N GLY A 13 11.65 5.07 17.41
CA GLY A 13 12.88 4.74 18.14
C GLY A 13 14.01 5.74 17.91
N ALA A 14 14.18 6.23 16.68
CA ALA A 14 15.18 7.24 16.34
C ALA A 14 14.88 8.61 16.97
N LEU A 15 13.62 9.03 17.03
CA LEU A 15 13.21 10.28 17.69
C LEU A 15 13.48 10.24 19.19
N ALA A 16 13.24 9.10 19.84
CA ALA A 16 13.56 8.92 21.25
C ALA A 16 15.08 9.02 21.50
N ARG A 17 15.91 8.44 20.63
CA ARG A 17 17.38 8.57 20.70
C ARG A 17 17.83 9.99 20.42
N LEU A 18 17.25 10.64 19.41
CA LEU A 18 17.53 12.02 19.04
C LEU A 18 17.36 12.95 20.24
N ARG A 19 16.22 12.88 20.93
CA ARG A 19 15.96 13.71 22.13
C ARG A 19 16.95 13.44 23.24
N ARG A 20 17.28 12.17 23.52
CA ARG A 20 18.28 11.82 24.54
C ARG A 20 19.68 12.34 24.20
N ALA A 21 20.10 12.23 22.94
CA ALA A 21 21.44 12.63 22.52
C ALA A 21 21.60 14.16 22.37
N THR A 22 20.53 14.86 22.00
CA THR A 22 20.57 16.31 21.74
C THR A 22 20.05 17.16 22.90
N GLY A 23 19.30 16.57 23.83
CA GLY A 23 18.56 17.31 24.86
C GLY A 23 17.38 18.12 24.33
N LEU A 24 16.95 17.90 23.08
CA LEU A 24 15.85 18.65 22.50
C LEU A 24 14.50 18.28 23.16
N PRO A 25 13.69 19.27 23.55
CA PRO A 25 12.41 19.03 24.21
C PRO A 25 11.41 18.37 23.26
N VAL A 26 11.48 18.67 21.97
CA VAL A 26 10.54 18.20 20.94
C VAL A 26 11.31 17.54 19.80
N ALA A 27 10.86 16.37 19.37
CA ALA A 27 11.29 15.72 18.14
C ALA A 27 10.09 15.06 17.46
N PHE A 28 10.04 15.11 16.15
CA PHE A 28 8.97 14.50 15.36
C PHE A 28 9.52 14.04 14.01
N GLY A 29 8.83 13.16 13.31
CA GLY A 29 9.36 12.58 12.09
C GLY A 29 8.30 11.89 11.27
N GLY A 30 8.62 11.69 10.00
CA GLY A 30 7.71 11.11 9.04
C GLY A 30 8.41 10.46 7.87
N LEU A 31 7.73 9.52 7.23
CA LEU A 31 8.17 8.89 6.00
C LEU A 31 7.57 9.61 4.78
N VAL A 32 8.26 9.47 3.65
CA VAL A 32 7.74 9.86 2.35
C VAL A 32 6.67 8.87 1.94
N GLU A 33 5.49 9.39 1.57
CA GLU A 33 4.34 8.59 1.16
C GLU A 33 4.59 7.90 -0.20
N SER A 34 4.18 6.64 -0.32
CA SER A 34 4.39 5.88 -1.55
C SER A 34 3.58 6.49 -2.71
N GLY A 35 4.29 6.97 -3.74
CA GLY A 35 3.67 7.53 -4.96
C GLY A 35 3.37 9.03 -4.92
N ARG A 36 3.71 9.74 -3.84
CA ARG A 36 3.59 11.21 -3.74
C ARG A 36 4.87 11.83 -3.18
N PRO A 37 5.32 13.00 -3.65
CA PRO A 37 6.49 13.71 -3.10
C PRO A 37 6.12 14.46 -1.80
N GLN A 38 5.41 13.80 -0.90
CA GLN A 38 4.93 14.35 0.37
C GLN A 38 5.40 13.47 1.53
N ILE A 39 5.80 14.11 2.62
CA ILE A 39 6.14 13.46 3.88
C ILE A 39 4.92 13.52 4.77
N ARG A 40 4.54 12.39 5.37
CA ARG A 40 3.51 12.38 6.40
C ARG A 40 4.17 12.24 7.76
N ILE A 41 3.98 13.24 8.62
CA ILE A 41 4.47 13.15 10.01
C ILE A 41 3.62 12.12 10.75
N SER A 42 4.24 11.01 11.12
CA SER A 42 3.56 9.89 11.81
C SER A 42 3.94 9.84 13.29
N GLU A 43 5.18 10.16 13.61
CA GLU A 43 5.76 9.96 14.93
C GLU A 43 6.08 11.28 15.62
N LEU A 44 5.66 11.40 16.88
CA LEU A 44 5.87 12.58 17.71
C LEU A 44 6.51 12.18 19.05
N SER A 45 7.42 13.01 19.56
CA SER A 45 8.04 12.81 20.86
C SER A 45 8.27 14.16 21.55
N GLY A 46 7.62 14.36 22.71
CA GLY A 46 7.75 15.60 23.49
C GLY A 46 6.90 16.77 22.98
N THR A 47 5.99 16.53 22.03
CA THR A 47 4.93 17.48 21.65
C THR A 47 3.90 17.61 22.76
N THR A 48 3.28 18.79 22.87
CA THR A 48 2.21 19.08 23.84
C THR A 48 0.83 18.85 23.21
N THR A 49 0.73 18.97 21.89
CA THR A 49 -0.51 18.77 21.14
C THR A 49 -0.34 17.67 20.09
N ALA A 50 -1.42 17.39 19.35
CA ALA A 50 -1.40 16.51 18.19
C ALA A 50 -1.37 17.31 16.86
N ALA A 51 -1.15 18.63 16.88
CA ALA A 51 -1.25 19.48 15.70
C ALA A 51 -0.27 19.11 14.57
N LEU A 52 0.86 18.50 14.92
CA LEU A 52 1.84 18.01 13.96
C LEU A 52 1.55 16.59 13.47
N HIS A 53 0.67 15.83 14.12
CA HIS A 53 0.38 14.46 13.74
C HIS A 53 -0.39 14.42 12.42
N SER A 54 -0.02 13.51 11.53
CA SER A 54 -0.60 13.35 10.19
C SER A 54 -0.47 14.57 9.26
N LEU A 55 0.35 15.56 9.63
CA LEU A 55 0.64 16.71 8.79
C LEU A 55 1.42 16.26 7.53
N ALA A 56 0.90 16.66 6.36
CA ALA A 56 1.52 16.38 5.07
C ALA A 56 2.43 17.56 4.67
N VAL A 57 3.73 17.31 4.63
CA VAL A 57 4.74 18.28 4.21
C VAL A 57 5.11 18.03 2.76
N THR A 58 4.88 19.02 1.90
CA THR A 58 5.19 18.94 0.47
C THR A 58 6.68 19.22 0.24
N SER A 59 7.33 18.46 -0.65
CA SER A 59 8.71 18.75 -1.06
C SER A 59 8.83 20.19 -1.57
N GLY A 60 9.85 20.91 -1.09
CA GLY A 60 10.06 22.34 -1.37
C GLY A 60 9.34 23.33 -0.45
N SER A 61 8.33 22.92 0.31
CA SER A 61 7.58 23.77 1.24
C SER A 61 8.03 23.62 2.70
N GLY A 62 8.14 24.73 3.42
CA GLY A 62 8.59 24.79 4.81
C GLY A 62 10.04 24.32 4.99
N LEU A 63 10.46 24.17 6.25
CA LEU A 63 11.80 23.66 6.55
C LEU A 63 11.98 22.20 6.10
N GLY A 64 10.95 21.39 6.34
CA GLY A 64 10.93 19.96 6.04
C GLY A 64 11.02 19.66 4.56
N GLY A 65 10.13 20.27 3.77
CA GLY A 65 10.13 20.12 2.32
C GLY A 65 11.42 20.64 1.70
N LYS A 66 12.00 21.72 2.22
CA LYS A 66 13.31 22.23 1.78
C LYS A 66 14.42 21.21 2.04
N ALA A 67 14.45 20.58 3.22
CA ALA A 67 15.43 19.55 3.56
C ALA A 67 15.32 18.33 2.62
N VAL A 68 14.10 17.96 2.21
CA VAL A 68 13.87 16.91 1.20
C VAL A 68 14.38 17.34 -0.17
N ALA A 69 13.99 18.53 -0.64
CA ALA A 69 14.37 19.02 -1.97
C ALA A 69 15.89 19.14 -2.13
N LEU A 70 16.59 19.57 -1.08
CA LEU A 70 18.05 19.69 -1.08
C LEU A 70 18.78 18.38 -0.72
N ALA A 71 18.06 17.38 -0.21
CA ALA A 71 18.62 16.16 0.39
C ALA A 71 19.74 16.46 1.41
N ARG A 72 19.62 17.57 2.16
CA ARG A 72 20.61 18.02 3.15
C ARG A 72 19.93 18.53 4.43
N PRO A 73 20.60 18.40 5.59
CA PRO A 73 20.11 18.97 6.85
C PRO A 73 19.91 20.48 6.77
N CYS A 74 18.81 20.99 7.31
CA CYS A 74 18.47 22.41 7.35
C CYS A 74 18.01 22.82 8.75
N ALA A 75 18.51 23.95 9.27
CA ALA A 75 18.11 24.48 10.58
C ALA A 75 17.73 25.96 10.50
N VAL A 76 16.76 26.36 11.32
CA VAL A 76 16.36 27.76 11.52
C VAL A 76 16.34 28.08 13.01
N ALA A 77 16.91 29.23 13.37
CA ALA A 77 16.99 29.69 14.76
C ALA A 77 15.66 30.31 15.24
N ASP A 78 14.91 30.95 14.34
CA ASP A 78 13.57 31.45 14.61
C ASP A 78 12.66 31.17 13.41
N TYR A 79 11.75 30.22 13.58
CA TYR A 79 10.89 29.69 12.53
C TYR A 79 9.95 30.77 12.01
N SER A 80 9.28 31.51 12.90
CA SER A 80 8.26 32.51 12.55
C SER A 80 8.80 33.72 11.78
N SER A 81 10.09 34.05 11.92
CA SER A 81 10.71 35.21 11.27
C SER A 81 11.67 34.85 10.14
N SER A 82 11.89 33.55 9.89
CA SER A 82 12.87 33.08 8.92
C SER A 82 12.38 33.19 7.48
N ARG A 83 13.00 34.09 6.70
CA ARG A 83 12.78 34.20 5.24
C ARG A 83 13.35 33.04 4.43
N GLN A 84 14.01 32.08 5.06
CA GLN A 84 14.67 30.95 4.37
C GLN A 84 13.72 29.78 4.09
N ILE A 85 12.50 29.82 4.61
CA ILE A 85 11.48 28.78 4.52
C ILE A 85 10.13 29.40 4.17
N SER A 86 9.21 28.60 3.62
CA SER A 86 7.81 29.02 3.50
C SER A 86 7.06 28.81 4.82
N HIS A 87 5.98 29.56 5.01
CA HIS A 87 5.22 29.68 6.25
C HIS A 87 3.85 28.97 6.20
N GLU A 88 3.70 27.99 5.29
CA GLU A 88 2.46 27.22 5.10
C GLU A 88 2.04 26.40 6.34
N TYR A 89 2.99 26.16 7.25
CA TYR A 89 2.81 25.32 8.44
C TYR A 89 2.92 26.10 9.75
N ASP A 90 2.77 27.43 9.72
CA ASP A 90 2.89 28.28 10.91
C ASP A 90 1.88 27.91 12.00
N VAL A 91 0.61 27.64 11.64
CA VAL A 91 -0.44 27.30 12.60
C VAL A 91 -0.11 26.05 13.42
N PRO A 92 0.18 24.87 12.82
CA PRO A 92 0.51 23.69 13.60
C PRO A 92 1.87 23.78 14.33
N VAL A 93 2.83 24.55 13.80
CA VAL A 93 4.13 24.79 14.47
C VAL A 93 3.98 25.71 15.68
N ALA A 94 3.17 26.77 15.57
CA ALA A 94 2.87 27.69 16.65
C ALA A 94 2.05 27.04 17.77
N ALA A 95 1.14 26.12 17.43
CA ALA A 95 0.38 25.33 18.40
C ALA A 95 1.28 24.50 19.35
N GLU A 96 2.45 24.07 18.88
CA GLU A 96 3.47 23.38 19.68
C GLU A 96 4.43 24.30 20.44
N GLY A 97 4.30 25.62 20.21
CA GLY A 97 5.22 26.64 20.74
C GLY A 97 6.63 26.52 20.17
N ILE A 98 6.78 25.93 18.98
CA ILE A 98 8.08 25.70 18.36
C ILE A 98 8.64 27.01 17.80
N ARG A 99 9.90 27.31 18.13
CA ARG A 99 10.61 28.51 17.69
C ARG A 99 11.88 28.19 16.91
N SER A 100 12.69 27.23 17.33
CA SER A 100 13.85 26.79 16.54
C SER A 100 13.64 25.37 16.07
N VAL A 101 13.96 25.09 14.82
CA VAL A 101 13.72 23.78 14.19
C VAL A 101 14.90 23.38 13.34
N LEU A 102 15.23 22.10 13.43
CA LEU A 102 16.14 21.39 12.55
C LEU A 102 15.35 20.30 11.83
N ALA A 103 15.61 20.15 10.53
CA ALA A 103 15.11 19.06 9.70
C ALA A 103 16.30 18.30 9.09
N VAL A 104 16.32 16.99 9.28
CA VAL A 104 17.38 16.10 8.78
C VAL A 104 16.75 15.01 7.91
N PRO A 105 17.07 14.97 6.60
CA PRO A 105 16.54 13.94 5.72
C PRO A 105 17.22 12.60 5.97
N VAL A 106 16.42 11.52 5.94
CA VAL A 106 16.89 10.13 5.92
C VAL A 106 16.99 9.71 4.46
N VAL A 107 18.22 9.56 3.95
CA VAL A 107 18.48 9.29 2.54
C VAL A 107 18.94 7.84 2.38
N VAL A 108 18.12 7.00 1.75
CA VAL A 108 18.47 5.60 1.47
C VAL A 108 18.70 5.46 -0.02
N ARG A 109 19.88 4.96 -0.43
CA ARG A 109 20.24 4.74 -1.86
C ARG A 109 19.96 5.97 -2.74
N ARG A 110 20.39 7.15 -2.28
CA ARG A 110 20.21 8.46 -2.94
C ARG A 110 18.76 8.95 -3.05
N ARG A 111 17.81 8.33 -2.36
CA ARG A 111 16.40 8.77 -2.28
C ARG A 111 16.04 9.12 -0.85
N VAL A 112 15.39 10.27 -0.65
CA VAL A 112 14.87 10.64 0.65
C VAL A 112 13.70 9.73 0.99
N ARG A 113 13.79 8.99 2.09
CA ARG A 113 12.73 8.08 2.58
C ARG A 113 11.93 8.67 3.73
N GLY A 114 12.46 9.68 4.40
CA GLY A 114 11.79 10.38 5.48
C GLY A 114 12.58 11.60 5.95
N VAL A 115 12.03 12.31 6.92
CA VAL A 115 12.70 13.43 7.59
C VAL A 115 12.48 13.33 9.09
N LEU A 116 13.56 13.56 9.84
CA LEU A 116 13.55 13.71 11.28
C LEU A 116 13.64 15.20 11.62
N TYR A 117 12.84 15.63 12.57
CA TYR A 117 12.80 16.99 13.07
C TYR A 117 13.18 17.03 14.54
N GLY A 118 13.93 18.06 14.90
CA GLY A 118 14.24 18.40 16.29
C GLY A 118 13.96 19.87 16.52
N ALA A 119 13.33 20.21 17.64
CA ALA A 119 12.88 21.57 17.88
C ALA A 119 13.05 22.05 19.32
N LEU A 120 13.16 23.38 19.46
CA LEU A 120 13.16 24.13 20.72
C LEU A 120 11.96 25.08 20.76
N ARG A 121 11.48 25.39 21.97
CA ARG A 121 10.44 26.40 22.21
C ARG A 121 10.98 27.82 22.43
N SER A 122 12.30 27.98 22.44
CA SER A 122 12.99 29.27 22.50
C SER A 122 13.64 29.56 21.16
N ALA A 123 13.65 30.84 20.75
CA ALA A 123 14.28 31.27 19.51
C ALA A 123 15.80 31.39 19.70
N ARG A 124 16.53 30.30 19.48
CA ARG A 124 18.00 30.27 19.56
C ARG A 124 18.61 29.36 18.49
N PRO A 125 19.83 29.65 18.00
CA PRO A 125 20.49 28.77 17.05
C PRO A 125 20.68 27.36 17.63
N LEU A 126 20.43 26.35 16.82
CA LEU A 126 20.77 24.96 17.12
C LEU A 126 22.26 24.77 16.82
N GLY A 127 23.07 24.44 17.83
CA GLY A 127 24.51 24.31 17.66
C GLY A 127 24.95 23.05 16.91
N ASP A 128 26.20 23.04 16.44
CA ASP A 128 26.76 21.96 15.62
C ASP A 128 26.69 20.57 16.28
N ARG A 129 26.81 20.51 17.60
CA ARG A 129 26.64 19.25 18.35
C ARG A 129 25.24 18.67 18.18
N THR A 130 24.21 19.52 18.25
CA THR A 130 22.82 19.11 18.06
C THR A 130 22.58 18.66 16.63
N LEU A 131 23.12 19.40 15.65
CA LEU A 131 23.06 19.03 14.24
C LEU A 131 23.76 17.68 13.98
N GLY A 132 24.96 17.49 14.50
CA GLY A 132 25.74 16.25 14.35
C GLY A 132 25.04 15.04 14.95
N ALA A 133 24.48 15.18 16.16
CA ALA A 133 23.69 14.12 16.79
C ALA A 133 22.40 13.80 16.00
N ALA A 134 21.78 14.80 15.39
CA ALA A 134 20.61 14.58 14.54
C ALA A 134 20.94 13.88 13.22
N VAL A 135 22.07 14.23 12.60
CA VAL A 135 22.60 13.53 11.42
C VAL A 135 22.95 12.08 11.77
N ALA A 136 23.56 11.84 12.93
CA ALA A 136 23.84 10.48 13.40
C ALA A 136 22.54 9.66 13.57
N ALA A 137 21.50 10.25 14.20
CA ALA A 137 20.21 9.59 14.34
C ALA A 137 19.55 9.27 12.98
N ALA A 138 19.69 10.15 11.99
CA ALA A 138 19.19 9.89 10.63
C ALA A 138 19.96 8.76 9.93
N ARG A 139 21.28 8.66 10.13
CA ARG A 139 22.12 7.56 9.62
C ARG A 139 21.75 6.21 10.23
N ASP A 140 21.41 6.18 11.51
CA ASP A 140 20.93 4.93 12.14
C ASP A 140 19.64 4.43 11.47
N VAL A 141 18.72 5.34 11.16
CA VAL A 141 17.47 5.00 10.44
C VAL A 141 17.78 4.58 9.01
N GLU A 142 18.68 5.27 8.32
CA GLU A 142 19.15 4.87 6.99
C GLU A 142 19.68 3.43 7.00
N GLN A 143 20.58 3.10 7.94
CA GLN A 143 21.15 1.77 8.04
C GLN A 143 20.08 0.70 8.32
N ALA A 144 19.14 0.99 9.22
CA ALA A 144 18.03 0.08 9.51
C ALA A 144 17.16 -0.17 8.27
N LEU A 145 16.85 0.88 7.51
CA LEU A 145 16.07 0.78 6.27
C LEU A 145 16.84 0.05 5.15
N VAL A 146 18.16 0.23 5.05
CA VAL A 146 19.01 -0.52 4.09
C VAL A 146 19.00 -2.01 4.41
N VAL A 147 19.29 -2.37 5.67
CA VAL A 147 19.28 -3.78 6.12
C VAL A 147 17.91 -4.42 5.88
N ARG A 148 16.83 -3.66 6.10
CA ARG A 148 15.48 -4.10 5.80
C ARG A 148 15.25 -4.31 4.30
N ASP A 149 15.59 -3.35 3.46
CA ASP A 149 15.43 -3.44 2.00
C ASP A 149 16.21 -4.65 1.45
N GLU A 150 17.40 -4.95 2.02
CA GLU A 150 18.18 -6.14 1.70
C GLU A 150 17.54 -7.43 2.20
N ALA A 151 17.09 -7.48 3.46
CA ALA A 151 16.38 -8.65 4.00
C ALA A 151 15.11 -8.94 3.20
N GLN A 152 14.38 -7.90 2.79
CA GLN A 152 13.19 -8.04 1.95
C GLN A 152 13.54 -8.49 0.53
N GLY A 153 14.67 -8.02 -0.03
CA GLY A 153 15.22 -8.51 -1.29
C GLY A 153 15.65 -9.98 -1.23
N LEU A 154 16.33 -10.40 -0.16
CA LEU A 154 16.71 -11.79 0.08
C LEU A 154 15.50 -12.68 0.30
N LEU A 155 14.50 -12.22 1.07
CA LEU A 155 13.23 -12.93 1.23
C LEU A 155 12.46 -13.02 -0.09
N ALA A 156 12.54 -12.01 -0.96
CA ALA A 156 11.97 -12.06 -2.31
C ALA A 156 12.72 -13.04 -3.22
N ALA A 157 14.04 -13.15 -3.08
CA ALA A 157 14.89 -14.05 -3.88
C ALA A 157 14.90 -15.51 -3.40
N VAL A 158 14.76 -15.74 -2.08
CA VAL A 158 14.69 -17.07 -1.45
C VAL A 158 13.27 -17.63 -1.46
N ARG A 159 12.26 -16.77 -1.62
CA ARG A 159 10.95 -17.24 -2.06
C ARG A 159 11.13 -17.81 -3.46
N PRO A 160 10.87 -19.11 -3.71
CA PRO A 160 10.68 -19.56 -5.08
C PRO A 160 9.58 -18.67 -5.65
N GLU A 161 9.83 -18.01 -6.79
CA GLU A 161 8.82 -17.25 -7.55
C GLU A 161 7.48 -17.99 -7.47
N PRO A 162 6.55 -17.55 -6.61
CA PRO A 162 5.25 -18.15 -6.59
C PRO A 162 4.52 -17.43 -7.70
N ALA A 163 4.25 -18.13 -8.79
CA ALA A 163 3.38 -17.70 -9.87
C ALA A 163 2.25 -16.79 -9.33
N GLY A 164 2.37 -15.49 -9.63
CA GLY A 164 1.58 -14.34 -9.18
C GLY A 164 0.45 -14.54 -8.15
N THR A 165 0.68 -14.18 -6.88
CA THR A 165 -0.40 -14.00 -5.89
C THR A 165 -0.12 -12.87 -4.88
N GLY A 166 -0.27 -11.62 -5.32
CA GLY A 166 -0.45 -10.43 -4.45
C GLY A 166 -1.88 -9.87 -4.43
N ARG A 167 -2.81 -10.59 -5.07
CA ARG A 167 -4.26 -10.30 -5.14
C ARG A 167 -5.11 -11.33 -4.37
N GLY A 168 -4.51 -12.29 -3.66
CA GLY A 168 -5.19 -13.52 -3.21
C GLY A 168 -6.40 -13.32 -2.29
N ALA A 169 -6.25 -12.72 -1.11
CA ALA A 169 -7.33 -12.75 -0.12
C ALA A 169 -8.60 -11.96 -0.52
N PRO A 170 -8.52 -10.74 -1.08
CA PRO A 170 -9.71 -10.02 -1.55
C PRO A 170 -10.31 -10.61 -2.82
N TRP A 171 -9.47 -11.03 -3.78
CA TRP A 171 -9.98 -11.54 -5.05
C TRP A 171 -10.52 -12.96 -4.95
N GLU A 172 -10.06 -13.76 -4.00
CA GLU A 172 -10.67 -15.06 -3.72
C GLU A 172 -12.09 -14.90 -3.19
N GLN A 173 -12.31 -13.96 -2.28
CA GLN A 173 -13.67 -13.60 -1.83
C GLN A 173 -14.53 -13.08 -2.98
N VAL A 174 -13.98 -12.27 -3.89
CA VAL A 174 -14.72 -11.80 -5.08
C VAL A 174 -15.06 -12.97 -6.02
N ARG A 175 -14.18 -13.95 -6.20
CA ARG A 175 -14.44 -15.14 -7.03
C ARG A 175 -15.49 -16.03 -6.41
N GLU A 176 -15.39 -16.27 -5.11
CA GLU A 176 -16.38 -17.05 -4.38
C GLU A 176 -17.75 -16.37 -4.41
N ALA A 177 -17.79 -15.04 -4.19
CA ALA A 177 -19.01 -14.24 -4.31
C ALA A 177 -19.58 -14.29 -5.74
N HIS A 178 -18.75 -14.12 -6.77
CA HIS A 178 -19.17 -14.22 -8.17
C HIS A 178 -19.78 -15.59 -8.47
N ALA A 179 -19.11 -16.68 -8.05
CA ALA A 179 -19.59 -18.04 -8.28
C ALA A 179 -20.90 -18.31 -7.54
N ALA A 180 -21.04 -17.82 -6.31
CA ALA A 180 -22.26 -17.92 -5.53
C ALA A 180 -23.43 -17.14 -6.17
N LEU A 181 -23.21 -15.90 -6.60
CA LEU A 181 -24.23 -15.07 -7.25
C LEU A 181 -24.71 -15.71 -8.57
N ARG A 182 -23.80 -16.26 -9.39
CA ARG A 182 -24.19 -17.00 -10.60
C ARG A 182 -24.99 -18.26 -10.30
N ALA A 183 -24.62 -19.01 -9.27
CA ALA A 183 -25.39 -20.19 -8.84
C ALA A 183 -26.81 -19.80 -8.40
N LEU A 184 -26.95 -18.70 -7.65
CA LEU A 184 -28.25 -18.14 -7.26
C LEU A 184 -29.07 -17.70 -8.47
N ALA A 185 -28.46 -17.01 -9.45
CA ALA A 185 -29.13 -16.59 -10.67
C ALA A 185 -29.75 -17.77 -11.44
N SER A 186 -29.10 -18.94 -11.44
CA SER A 186 -29.63 -20.14 -12.12
C SER A 186 -30.89 -20.74 -11.45
N ARG A 187 -31.23 -20.31 -10.24
CA ARG A 187 -32.41 -20.75 -9.46
C ARG A 187 -33.58 -19.76 -9.50
N ILE A 188 -33.39 -18.57 -10.05
CA ILE A 188 -34.43 -17.54 -10.13
C ILE A 188 -35.37 -17.88 -11.30
N THR A 189 -36.67 -17.97 -11.03
CA THR A 189 -37.70 -18.26 -12.04
C THR A 189 -38.12 -17.02 -12.83
N ASP A 190 -38.02 -15.83 -12.22
CA ASP A 190 -38.34 -14.56 -12.88
C ASP A 190 -37.21 -14.17 -13.86
N PRO A 191 -37.46 -14.12 -15.17
CA PRO A 191 -36.43 -13.79 -16.15
C PRO A 191 -35.91 -12.36 -16.02
N GLY A 192 -36.72 -11.41 -15.52
CA GLY A 192 -36.30 -10.03 -15.32
C GLY A 192 -35.24 -9.92 -14.23
N LEU A 193 -35.55 -10.43 -13.04
CA LEU A 193 -34.62 -10.46 -11.90
C LEU A 193 -33.37 -11.31 -12.19
N GLN A 194 -33.52 -12.41 -12.93
CA GLN A 194 -32.39 -13.24 -13.35
C GLN A 194 -31.41 -12.45 -14.24
N ALA A 195 -31.93 -11.70 -15.22
CA ALA A 195 -31.10 -10.88 -16.09
C ALA A 195 -30.38 -9.76 -15.33
N GLU A 196 -31.06 -9.11 -14.40
CA GLU A 196 -30.50 -8.05 -13.54
C GLU A 196 -29.34 -8.58 -12.69
N LEU A 197 -29.51 -9.74 -12.05
CA LEU A 197 -28.46 -10.35 -11.24
C LEU A 197 -27.24 -10.79 -12.07
N LEU A 198 -27.47 -11.31 -13.28
CA LEU A 198 -26.39 -11.67 -14.21
C LEU A 198 -25.64 -10.42 -14.72
N ALA A 199 -26.34 -9.31 -14.95
CA ALA A 199 -25.72 -8.03 -15.31
C ALA A 199 -24.84 -7.51 -14.16
N ALA A 200 -25.31 -7.61 -12.90
CA ALA A 200 -24.52 -7.27 -11.73
C ALA A 200 -23.27 -8.14 -11.58
N CYS A 201 -23.36 -9.46 -11.89
CA CYS A 201 -22.19 -10.33 -11.93
C CYS A 201 -21.16 -9.90 -12.99
N GLY A 202 -21.61 -9.33 -14.11
CA GLY A 202 -20.77 -8.76 -15.16
C GLY A 202 -19.91 -7.59 -14.68
N LEU A 203 -20.41 -6.77 -13.74
CA LEU A 203 -19.64 -5.67 -13.14
C LEU A 203 -18.41 -6.14 -12.35
N LEU A 204 -18.41 -7.40 -11.89
CA LEU A 204 -17.29 -8.02 -11.19
C LEU A 204 -16.21 -8.54 -12.15
N THR A 205 -16.47 -8.56 -13.46
CA THR A 205 -15.53 -9.04 -14.48
C THR A 205 -14.82 -7.86 -15.17
N ALA A 206 -13.62 -8.11 -15.71
CA ALA A 206 -12.92 -7.10 -16.51
C ALA A 206 -13.68 -6.83 -17.82
N THR A 207 -13.61 -5.60 -18.33
CA THR A 207 -14.29 -5.19 -19.57
C THR A 207 -13.98 -6.16 -20.73
N PRO A 208 -14.99 -6.77 -21.38
CA PRO A 208 -14.78 -7.70 -22.48
C PRO A 208 -14.01 -7.02 -23.61
N ARG A 209 -12.88 -7.60 -24.03
CA ARG A 209 -12.23 -7.18 -25.26
C ARG A 209 -13.08 -7.64 -26.44
N ALA A 210 -13.46 -6.69 -27.32
CA ALA A 210 -14.22 -6.97 -28.53
C ALA A 210 -13.52 -8.05 -29.37
N GLY A 211 -14.20 -9.17 -29.62
CA GLY A 211 -13.68 -10.37 -30.30
C GLY A 211 -13.51 -11.63 -29.44
N GLY A 212 -13.98 -11.62 -28.18
CA GLY A 212 -13.77 -12.70 -27.22
C GLY A 212 -14.61 -13.97 -27.44
N VAL A 213 -14.03 -15.11 -27.06
CA VAL A 213 -14.67 -16.43 -26.97
C VAL A 213 -15.93 -16.37 -26.09
N THR A 214 -17.07 -16.86 -26.59
CA THR A 214 -18.31 -16.96 -25.81
C THR A 214 -18.47 -18.36 -25.21
N LEU A 215 -18.60 -18.43 -23.88
CA LEU A 215 -18.93 -19.67 -23.16
C LEU A 215 -20.45 -19.77 -22.95
N ALA A 216 -20.96 -21.00 -22.98
CA ALA A 216 -22.34 -21.26 -22.58
C ALA A 216 -22.52 -21.00 -21.07
N PRO A 217 -23.73 -20.66 -20.60
CA PRO A 217 -23.96 -20.33 -19.19
C PRO A 217 -23.43 -21.40 -18.22
N ARG A 218 -23.69 -22.69 -18.51
CA ARG A 218 -23.23 -23.82 -17.69
C ARG A 218 -21.71 -24.05 -17.74
N GLU A 219 -21.08 -23.74 -18.87
CA GLU A 219 -19.62 -23.81 -18.98
C GLU A 219 -18.97 -22.73 -18.11
N LEU A 220 -19.56 -21.53 -18.10
CA LEU A 220 -19.08 -20.42 -17.29
C LEU A 220 -19.32 -20.68 -15.80
N ASP A 221 -20.49 -21.19 -15.40
CA ASP A 221 -20.79 -21.54 -14.00
C ASP A 221 -19.78 -22.54 -13.43
N VAL A 222 -19.47 -23.61 -14.18
CA VAL A 222 -18.46 -24.60 -13.80
C VAL A 222 -17.08 -23.94 -13.69
N LEU A 223 -16.71 -23.12 -14.68
CA LEU A 223 -15.40 -22.47 -14.70
C LEU A 223 -15.25 -21.42 -13.57
N SER A 224 -16.32 -20.74 -13.16
CA SER A 224 -16.33 -19.81 -12.01
C SER A 224 -15.97 -20.52 -10.71
N TRP A 225 -16.57 -21.69 -10.43
CA TRP A 225 -16.23 -22.46 -9.24
C TRP A 225 -14.83 -23.09 -9.30
N VAL A 226 -14.39 -23.52 -10.48
CA VAL A 226 -13.02 -24.02 -10.70
C VAL A 226 -11.99 -22.89 -10.47
N ALA A 227 -12.32 -21.66 -10.84
CA ALA A 227 -11.50 -20.48 -10.60
C ALA A 227 -11.46 -20.06 -9.12
N ALA A 228 -12.49 -20.41 -8.34
CA ALA A 228 -12.54 -20.31 -6.87
C ALA A 228 -11.94 -21.55 -6.16
N GLY A 229 -11.08 -22.32 -6.85
CA GLY A 229 -10.35 -23.44 -6.25
C GLY A 229 -11.15 -24.73 -6.01
N SER A 230 -12.42 -24.82 -6.41
CA SER A 230 -13.24 -26.01 -6.15
C SER A 230 -12.77 -27.25 -6.94
N THR A 231 -12.97 -28.44 -6.35
CA THR A 231 -12.78 -29.73 -7.01
C THR A 231 -14.00 -30.09 -7.85
N ASN A 232 -13.87 -30.95 -8.87
CA ASN A 232 -15.01 -31.34 -9.70
C ASN A 232 -16.16 -31.98 -8.90
N ALA A 233 -15.84 -32.68 -7.80
CA ALA A 233 -16.85 -33.23 -6.89
C ALA A 233 -17.61 -32.13 -6.14
N ALA A 234 -16.89 -31.13 -5.60
CA ALA A 234 -17.51 -29.99 -4.92
C ALA A 234 -18.33 -29.12 -5.89
N VAL A 235 -17.86 -28.93 -7.13
CA VAL A 235 -18.62 -28.21 -8.17
C VAL A 235 -19.90 -28.96 -8.52
N ALA A 236 -19.82 -30.29 -8.65
CA ALA A 236 -20.97 -31.14 -8.94
C ALA A 236 -22.05 -31.02 -7.87
N GLU A 237 -21.66 -31.08 -6.59
CA GLU A 237 -22.57 -30.89 -5.46
C GLU A 237 -23.22 -29.50 -5.47
N ARG A 238 -22.43 -28.42 -5.63
CA ARG A 238 -22.93 -27.03 -5.62
C ARG A 238 -23.89 -26.73 -6.77
N LEU A 239 -23.67 -27.30 -7.95
CA LEU A 239 -24.47 -27.04 -9.15
C LEU A 239 -25.57 -28.10 -9.37
N GLY A 240 -25.70 -29.11 -8.51
CA GLY A 240 -26.66 -30.20 -8.70
C GLY A 240 -26.37 -31.07 -9.93
N LEU A 241 -25.09 -31.26 -10.27
CA LEU A 241 -24.62 -32.03 -11.42
C LEU A 241 -23.92 -33.32 -10.98
N ARG A 242 -23.64 -34.21 -11.93
CA ARG A 242 -22.72 -35.34 -11.70
C ARG A 242 -21.26 -34.92 -11.97
N PRO A 243 -20.25 -35.47 -11.26
CA PRO A 243 -18.85 -35.14 -11.50
C PRO A 243 -18.38 -35.36 -12.95
N GLU A 244 -18.94 -36.36 -13.65
CA GLU A 244 -18.63 -36.62 -15.05
C GLU A 244 -19.20 -35.55 -15.99
N THR A 245 -20.39 -35.02 -15.67
CA THR A 245 -21.00 -33.89 -16.38
C THR A 245 -20.16 -32.61 -16.22
N VAL A 246 -19.62 -32.37 -15.02
CA VAL A 246 -18.69 -31.26 -14.76
C VAL A 246 -17.43 -31.38 -15.62
N LYS A 247 -16.83 -32.57 -15.73
CA LYS A 247 -15.70 -32.80 -16.64
C LYS A 247 -16.07 -32.52 -18.09
N GLY A 248 -17.28 -32.86 -18.52
CA GLY A 248 -17.80 -32.57 -19.85
C GLY A 248 -17.86 -31.07 -20.15
N TYR A 249 -18.48 -30.30 -19.25
CA TYR A 249 -18.53 -28.83 -19.36
C TYR A 249 -17.14 -28.20 -19.35
N LEU A 250 -16.23 -28.67 -18.48
CA LEU A 250 -14.87 -28.16 -18.42
C LEU A 250 -14.09 -28.45 -19.72
N ARG A 251 -14.24 -29.65 -20.30
CA ARG A 251 -13.64 -30.01 -21.61
C ARG A 251 -14.16 -29.11 -22.73
N SER A 252 -15.47 -28.83 -22.74
CA SER A 252 -16.07 -27.94 -23.72
C SER A 252 -15.57 -26.50 -23.58
N ALA A 253 -15.49 -25.99 -22.34
CA ALA A 253 -14.94 -24.68 -22.05
C ALA A 253 -13.47 -24.57 -22.46
N MET A 254 -12.64 -25.55 -22.10
CA MET A 254 -11.23 -25.64 -22.48
C MET A 254 -11.04 -25.58 -24.00
N ARG A 255 -11.84 -26.36 -24.76
CA ARG A 255 -11.80 -26.36 -26.22
C ARG A 255 -12.13 -24.99 -26.80
N LYS A 256 -13.17 -24.33 -26.29
CA LYS A 256 -13.58 -22.98 -26.75
C LYS A 256 -12.53 -21.92 -26.43
N LEU A 257 -11.87 -22.04 -25.28
CA LEU A 257 -10.84 -21.12 -24.81
C LEU A 257 -9.44 -21.40 -25.39
N GLY A 258 -9.26 -22.47 -26.16
CA GLY A 258 -7.95 -22.90 -26.65
C GLY A 258 -7.00 -23.33 -25.53
N ALA A 259 -7.52 -23.87 -24.43
CA ALA A 259 -6.75 -24.29 -23.27
C ALA A 259 -6.58 -25.81 -23.20
N HIS A 260 -5.39 -26.26 -22.77
CA HIS A 260 -5.05 -27.67 -22.64
C HIS A 260 -5.09 -28.15 -21.18
N THR A 261 -5.06 -27.23 -20.22
CA THR A 261 -5.21 -27.53 -18.79
C THR A 261 -6.33 -26.71 -18.14
N ARG A 262 -6.84 -27.19 -16.98
CA ARG A 262 -7.83 -26.44 -16.18
C ARG A 262 -7.32 -25.05 -15.76
N GLY A 263 -6.03 -24.95 -15.47
CA GLY A 263 -5.39 -23.69 -15.07
C GLY A 263 -5.30 -22.71 -16.24
N GLU A 264 -4.91 -23.20 -17.41
CA GLU A 264 -4.91 -22.42 -18.65
C GLU A 264 -6.31 -21.92 -19.00
N ALA A 265 -7.36 -22.74 -18.82
CA ALA A 265 -8.74 -22.32 -19.08
C ALA A 265 -9.17 -21.17 -18.18
N VAL A 266 -8.83 -21.22 -16.88
CA VAL A 266 -9.11 -20.10 -15.95
C VAL A 266 -8.35 -18.84 -16.37
N THR A 267 -7.06 -18.96 -16.72
CA THR A 267 -6.27 -17.81 -17.19
C THR A 267 -6.80 -17.23 -18.49
N ALA A 268 -7.19 -18.07 -19.46
CA ALA A 268 -7.76 -17.66 -20.73
C ALA A 268 -9.12 -16.95 -20.53
N ALA A 269 -9.99 -17.49 -19.68
CA ALA A 269 -11.28 -16.88 -19.37
C ALA A 269 -11.13 -15.52 -18.67
N ARG A 270 -10.15 -15.36 -17.77
CA ARG A 270 -9.81 -14.05 -17.17
C ARG A 270 -9.33 -13.05 -18.21
N ARG A 271 -8.44 -13.46 -19.12
CA ARG A 271 -7.96 -12.61 -20.22
C ARG A 271 -9.11 -12.17 -21.15
N ALA A 272 -10.11 -13.04 -21.32
CA ALA A 272 -11.30 -12.76 -22.10
C ALA A 272 -12.37 -11.92 -21.36
N GLY A 273 -12.16 -11.58 -20.08
CA GLY A 273 -13.13 -10.83 -19.27
C GLY A 273 -14.36 -11.65 -18.86
N LEU A 274 -14.29 -12.99 -18.91
CA LEU A 274 -15.40 -13.87 -18.53
C LEU A 274 -15.43 -14.19 -17.03
N LEU A 275 -14.31 -13.99 -16.33
CA LEU A 275 -14.13 -14.26 -14.90
C LEU A 275 -13.31 -13.14 -14.22
N PRO A 276 -13.50 -12.91 -12.91
CA PRO A 276 -12.67 -12.03 -12.10
C PRO A 276 -11.24 -12.56 -11.81
#